data_AF-A0A6C0GVK4-F1
#
_entry.id   AF-A0A6C0GVK4-F1
#
_cell.length_a   1.000
_cell.length_b   1.000
_cell.length_c   1.000
_cell.angle_alpha   90.00
_cell.angle_beta   90.00
_cell.angle_gamma   90.00
#
_symmetry.space_group_name_H-M   'P 1'
#
loop_
_entity.id
_entity.type
_entity.pdbx_description
1 polymer ?
#
loop_
_entity_poly.entity_id
_entity_poly.type
_entity_poly.pdbx_seq_one_letter_code
_entity_poly.pdbx_strand_id
1 'polypeptide(L)' 'MSQKPPSKQGFVPQKGRWQVERSFAWLNHYRMLAKDYERTPASAACFIELAFINIILSKIA' A
#
# COMPACT_ATOMS: atom_id res chain seq x y z
N MET A 1 -3.18 1.71 13.87
CA MET A 1 -3.72 2.86 13.11
C MET A 1 -4.29 3.86 14.10
N SER A 2 -3.75 5.07 14.18
CA SER A 2 -4.29 6.09 15.09
C SER A 2 -5.59 6.62 14.48
N GLN A 3 -6.74 6.18 15.00
CA GLN A 3 -8.02 6.69 14.57
C GLN A 3 -8.18 8.15 15.03
N LYS A 4 -8.88 8.94 14.22
CA LYS A 4 -9.18 10.34 14.56
C LYS A 4 -9.96 10.36 15.88
N PRO A 5 -9.55 11.15 16.89
CA PRO A 5 -10.32 11.27 18.13
C PRO A 5 -11.71 11.86 17.81
N PRO A 6 -12.78 11.33 18.44
CA PRO A 6 -14.16 11.68 18.11
C PRO A 6 -14.49 13.16 18.31
N SER A 7 -13.68 13.90 19.08
CA SER A 7 -13.86 15.32 19.39
C SER A 7 -13.41 16.29 18.29
N LYS A 8 -12.60 15.86 17.31
CA LYS A 8 -12.16 16.75 16.23
C LYS A 8 -13.13 16.66 15.05
N GLN A 9 -13.60 17.78 14.52
CA GLN A 9 -14.38 17.84 13.26
C GLN A 9 -13.46 18.28 12.10
N GLY A 10 -13.80 17.89 10.87
CA GLY A 10 -13.00 18.22 9.67
C GLY A 10 -11.79 17.30 9.39
N PHE A 11 -10.99 17.66 8.38
CA PHE A 11 -9.79 16.92 7.99
C PHE A 11 -8.67 17.10 9.02
N VAL A 12 -8.13 15.99 9.53
CA VAL A 12 -7.00 15.99 10.47
C VAL A 12 -5.85 15.24 9.81
N PRO A 13 -4.78 15.95 9.37
CA PRO A 13 -3.60 15.31 8.81
C PRO A 13 -3.01 14.32 9.82
N GLN A 14 -2.80 13.08 9.38
CA GLN A 14 -2.18 12.04 10.21
C GLN A 14 -0.70 11.99 9.90
N LYS A 15 0.15 12.05 10.94
CA LYS A 15 1.59 11.88 10.78
C LYS A 15 1.85 10.49 10.20
N GLY A 16 2.60 10.41 9.09
CA GLY A 16 2.89 9.13 8.43
C GLY A 16 1.92 8.74 7.30
N ARG A 17 0.83 9.50 7.09
CA ARG A 17 -0.21 9.17 6.09
C ARG A 17 0.34 9.06 4.67
N TRP A 18 1.13 10.05 4.26
CA TRP A 18 1.64 10.11 2.89
C TRP A 18 2.56 8.94 2.56
N GLN A 19 3.32 8.43 3.54
CA GLN A 19 4.18 7.26 3.35
C GLN A 19 3.34 6.02 3.04
N VAL A 20 2.25 5.82 3.78
CA VAL A 20 1.32 4.70 3.58
C VAL A 20 0.62 4.81 2.24
N GLU A 21 0.07 5.98 1.93
CA GLU A 21 -0.62 6.24 0.65
C GLU A 21 0.31 6.05 -0.55
N ARG A 22 1.56 6.51 -0.44
CA ARG A 22 2.59 6.29 -1.48
C ARG A 22 2.92 4.82 -1.67
N SER A 23 3.02 4.04 -0.58
CA SER A 23 3.26 2.59 -0.67
C SER A 23 2.13 1.89 -1.44
N PHE A 24 0.87 2.27 -1.18
CA PHE A 24 -0.27 1.76 -1.96
C PHE A 24 -0.26 2.27 -3.41
N ALA A 25 0.17 3.51 -3.65
CA ALA A 25 0.25 4.05 -5.00
C ALA A 25 1.20 3.23 -5.88
N TRP A 26 2.32 2.73 -5.34
CA TRP A 26 3.26 1.88 -6.08
C TRP A 26 2.66 0.56 -6.56
N LEU A 27 1.70 -0.01 -5.81
CA LEU A 27 1.05 -1.27 -6.19
C LEU A 27 0.25 -1.15 -7.50
N ASN A 28 -0.17 0.07 -7.90
CA ASN A 28 -0.86 0.30 -9.17
C ASN A 28 0.02 -0.02 -10.40
N HIS A 29 1.34 -0.05 -10.25
CA HIS A 29 2.26 -0.42 -11.33
C HIS A 29 2.42 -1.93 -11.51
N TYR A 30 1.87 -2.73 -10.60
CA TYR A 30 1.87 -4.18 -10.69
C TYR A 30 0.53 -4.64 -11.28
N ARG A 31 0.55 -5.08 -12.55
CA ARG A 31 -0.67 -5.45 -13.30
C ARG A 31 -1.57 -6.43 -12.54
N MET A 32 -0.96 -7.38 -11.86
CA MET A 32 -1.61 -8.44 -11.08
C MET A 32 -2.14 -8.00 -9.71
N LEU A 33 -1.90 -6.74 -9.31
CA LEU A 33 -2.54 -6.13 -8.15
C LEU A 33 -3.55 -5.05 -8.56
N ALA A 34 -3.40 -4.49 -9.76
CA ALA A 34 -4.21 -3.37 -10.24
C ALA A 34 -5.33 -3.77 -11.22
N LYS A 35 -5.12 -4.83 -12.02
CA LYS A 35 -5.99 -5.17 -13.17
C LYS A 35 -6.39 -6.64 -13.18
N ASP A 36 -5.48 -7.55 -12.85
CA ASP A 36 -5.81 -8.97 -12.69
C ASP A 36 -5.94 -9.24 -11.19
N TYR A 37 -7.13 -9.64 -10.75
CA TYR A 37 -7.34 -9.99 -9.36
C TYR A 37 -7.08 -11.47 -9.14
N GLU A 38 -6.36 -11.79 -8.08
CA GLU A 38 -6.08 -13.17 -7.71
C GLU A 38 -7.33 -13.91 -7.22
N ARG A 39 -7.37 -15.22 -7.51
CA ARG A 39 -8.48 -16.09 -7.10
C ARG A 39 -8.57 -16.25 -5.58
N THR A 40 -7.45 -16.10 -4.87
CA THR A 40 -7.39 -16.28 -3.41
C THR A 40 -6.66 -15.11 -2.75
N PRO A 41 -7.06 -14.75 -1.51
CA PRO A 41 -6.36 -13.71 -0.75
C PRO A 41 -4.91 -14.09 -0.43
N ALA A 42 -4.61 -15.40 -0.31
CA ALA A 42 -3.25 -15.88 -0.09
C ALA A 42 -2.33 -15.57 -1.29
N SER A 43 -2.82 -15.79 -2.51
CA SER A 43 -2.09 -15.41 -3.73
C SER A 43 -1.90 -13.90 -3.82
N ALA A 44 -2.93 -13.11 -3.52
CA ALA A 44 -2.83 -11.65 -3.52
C ALA A 44 -1.78 -11.15 -2.51
N ALA A 45 -1.74 -11.73 -1.31
CA ALA A 45 -0.75 -11.40 -0.29
C ALA A 45 0.68 -11.69 -0.77
N CYS A 46 0.91 -12.85 -1.38
CA CYS A 46 2.21 -13.21 -1.98
C CYS A 46 2.65 -12.17 -3.03
N PHE A 47 1.74 -11.72 -3.90
CA PHE A 47 2.09 -10.71 -4.90
C PHE A 47 2.37 -9.33 -4.32
N ILE A 48 1.73 -8.95 -3.21
CA ILE A 48 2.08 -7.73 -2.49
C ILE A 48 3.51 -7.81 -1.95
N GLU A 49 3.91 -8.95 -1.36
CA GLU A 49 5.27 -9.16 -0.88
C GLU A 49 6.29 -9.09 -2.02
N LEU A 50 6.03 -9.79 -3.13
CA LEU A 50 6.88 -9.75 -4.33
C LEU A 50 7.00 -8.34 -4.91
N ALA A 51 5.92 -7.54 -4.90
CA ALA A 51 5.95 -6.17 -5.36
C ALA A 51 6.92 -5.32 -4.52
N PHE A 52 6.83 -5.40 -3.19
CA PHE A 52 7.73 -4.64 -2.32
C PHE A 52 9.18 -5.13 -2.39
N ILE A 53 9.43 -6.44 -2.53
CA ILE A 53 10.77 -6.98 -2.75
C ILE A 53 11.39 -6.35 -4.01
N ASN A 54 10.66 -6.36 -5.13
CA ASN A 54 11.13 -5.74 -6.37
C ASN A 54 11.43 -4.24 -6.21
N ILE A 55 10.54 -3.47 -5.57
CA ILE A 55 10.75 -2.04 -5.31
C ILE A 55 12.03 -1.80 -4.50
N ILE A 56 12.27 -2.63 -3.48
CA ILE A 56 13.45 -2.50 -2.61
C ILE A 56 14.72 -2.83 -3.40
N LEU A 57 14.72 -3.93 -4.16
CA LEU A 57 15.86 -4.34 -4.99
C LEU A 57 16.22 -3.26 -6.02
N SER A 58 15.23 -2.67 -6.69
CA SER A 58 15.44 -1.57 -7.66
C SER A 58 15.97 -0.27 -7.05
N LYS A 59 15.98 -0.13 -5.73
CA LYS A 59 16.52 1.05 -5.02
C LYS A 59 17.92 0.82 -4.45
N ILE A 60 18.37 -0.43 -4.40
CA ILE A 60 19.68 -0.81 -3.85
C ILE A 60 20.71 -0.98 -4.98
N ALA A 61 20.26 -1.39 -6.17
CA ALA A 61 21.06 -1.38 -7.39
C ALA A 61 21.26 0.04 -7.93
#